data_AF-A0A2D5SCU1-F1
#
_entry.id   AF-A0A2D5SCU1-F1
#
_cell.length_a   1.000
_cell.length_b   1.000
_cell.length_c   1.000
_cell.angle_alpha   90.00
_cell.angle_beta   90.00
_cell.angle_gamma   90.00
#
_symmetry.space_group_name_H-M   'P 1'
#
loop_
_entity.id
_entity.type
_entity.pdbx_description
1 polymer ?
#
loop_
_entity_poly.entity_id
_entity_poly.type
_entity_poly.pdbx_seq_one_letter_code
_entity_poly.pdbx_strand_id
1 'polypeptide(L)'
;MHVSSGFDPYSEWLDLKASTGPLDHYQLLGLPRFEQDATVIADAADRALSRVRSHRPGVHSQAWAQLLDQITAAKTCLANASLRADYDRSLGQDSWGQDTASGLSANASPSPQPDTPTAVPNSESPTNQNTT
;
A
#
# COMPACT_ATOMS: atom_id res chain seq x y z
N MET A 1 20.49 21.83 8.81
CA MET A 1 21.56 20.90 9.20
C MET A 1 20.92 19.52 9.34
N HIS A 2 21.23 18.56 8.48
CA HIS A 2 21.04 17.13 8.78
C HIS A 2 22.29 16.41 8.34
N VAL A 3 23.12 16.08 9.32
CA VAL A 3 24.26 15.19 9.14
C VAL A 3 23.72 13.79 9.46
N SER A 4 23.64 12.93 8.45
CA SER A 4 23.47 11.49 8.66
C SER A 4 24.61 10.79 7.93
N SER A 5 25.84 11.16 8.28
CA SER A 5 27.00 10.33 7.97
C SER A 5 27.01 9.16 8.95
N GLY A 6 26.66 7.96 8.47
CA GLY A 6 26.99 6.73 9.21
C GLY A 6 26.13 5.52 8.89
N PHE A 7 26.37 4.88 7.74
CA PHE A 7 25.92 3.52 7.40
C PHE A 7 24.40 3.28 7.37
N ASP A 8 23.83 3.25 6.16
CA ASP A 8 22.44 2.85 5.92
C ASP A 8 22.39 1.35 5.57
N PRO A 9 21.99 0.45 6.48
CA PRO A 9 21.97 -1.00 6.23
C PRO A 9 21.04 -1.38 5.08
N TYR A 10 20.00 -0.57 4.82
CA TYR A 10 19.07 -0.75 3.71
C TYR A 10 19.73 -0.49 2.36
N SER A 11 20.52 0.58 2.25
CA SER A 11 21.24 0.89 1.02
C SER A 11 22.43 -0.04 0.80
N GLU A 12 23.15 -0.43 1.86
CA GLU A 12 24.33 -1.29 1.74
C GLU A 12 23.99 -2.76 1.43
N TRP A 13 22.90 -3.31 1.98
CA TRP A 13 22.58 -4.73 1.81
C TRP A 13 21.44 -5.00 0.84
N LEU A 14 20.47 -4.09 0.71
CA LEU A 14 19.31 -4.26 -0.17
C LEU A 14 19.37 -3.37 -1.42
N ASP A 15 20.38 -2.49 -1.54
CA ASP A 15 20.46 -1.47 -2.61
C ASP A 15 19.22 -0.57 -2.65
N LEU A 16 18.50 -0.50 -1.54
CA LEU A 16 17.32 0.34 -1.43
C LEU A 16 17.80 1.76 -1.15
N LYS A 17 17.62 2.64 -2.14
CA LYS A 17 17.80 4.07 -1.94
C LYS A 17 16.78 4.50 -0.90
N ALA A 18 17.24 4.97 0.26
CA ALA A 18 16.40 5.56 1.29
C ALA A 18 15.57 6.68 0.64
N SER A 19 14.35 6.35 0.26
CA SER A 19 13.38 7.33 -0.19
C SER A 19 12.94 8.08 1.06
N THR A 20 12.75 9.40 0.98
CA THR A 20 12.44 10.31 2.10
C THR A 20 11.16 9.97 2.89
N GLY A 21 10.49 8.84 2.61
CA GLY A 21 9.29 8.38 3.29
C GLY A 21 9.49 7.07 4.09
N PRO A 22 8.47 6.68 4.87
CA PRO A 22 8.46 5.38 5.54
C PRO A 22 8.56 4.26 4.51
N LEU A 23 9.53 3.36 4.66
CA LEU A 23 9.61 2.17 3.80
C LEU A 23 8.39 1.28 4.07
N ASP A 24 7.56 1.10 3.05
CA ASP A 24 6.49 0.11 3.08
C ASP A 24 7.04 -1.31 3.11
N HIS A 25 6.24 -2.24 3.65
CA HIS A 25 6.59 -3.67 3.62
C HIS A 25 6.81 -4.19 2.19
N TYR A 26 6.09 -3.67 1.19
CA TYR A 26 6.30 -4.00 -0.22
C TYR A 26 7.66 -3.50 -0.74
N GLN A 27 8.03 -2.27 -0.37
CA GLN A 27 9.29 -1.64 -0.79
C GLN A 27 10.50 -2.35 -0.17
N LEU A 28 10.39 -2.80 1.09
CA LEU A 28 11.41 -3.58 1.78
C LEU A 28 11.71 -4.91 1.07
N LEU A 29 10.67 -5.53 0.50
CA LEU A 29 10.76 -6.78 -0.25
C LEU A 29 11.19 -6.58 -1.71
N GLY A 30 11.22 -5.34 -2.21
CA GLY A 30 11.45 -5.04 -3.62
C GLY A 30 10.27 -5.45 -4.51
N LEU A 31 9.06 -5.49 -3.96
CA LEU A 31 7.83 -5.83 -4.67
C LEU A 31 7.05 -4.58 -5.09
N PRO A 32 6.23 -4.66 -6.15
CA PRO A 32 5.24 -3.63 -6.41
C PRO A 32 4.24 -3.55 -5.24
N ARG A 33 3.76 -2.33 -4.98
CA ARG A 33 2.68 -2.13 -4.00
C ARG A 33 1.43 -2.87 -4.46
N PHE A 34 0.64 -3.38 -3.52
CA PHE A 34 -0.60 -4.14 -3.79
C PHE A 34 -0.36 -5.53 -4.39
N GLU A 35 0.83 -6.11 -4.24
CA GLU A 35 1.10 -7.49 -4.70
C GLU A 35 0.19 -8.49 -3.97
N GLN A 36 -0.51 -9.33 -4.75
CA GLN A 36 -1.53 -10.23 -4.20
C GLN A 36 -1.12 -11.70 -4.19
N ASP A 37 -0.06 -12.05 -4.91
CA ASP A 37 0.43 -13.42 -4.98
C ASP A 37 1.31 -13.76 -3.78
N ALA A 38 0.80 -14.59 -2.86
CA ALA A 38 1.55 -15.03 -1.67
C ALA A 38 2.86 -15.74 -2.03
N THR A 39 2.89 -16.47 -3.16
CA THR A 39 4.10 -17.12 -3.67
C THR A 39 5.15 -16.09 -4.09
N VAL A 40 4.75 -15.03 -4.78
CA VAL A 40 5.64 -13.93 -5.21
C VAL A 40 6.17 -13.18 -3.99
N ILE A 41 5.31 -12.93 -3.00
CA ILE A 41 5.68 -12.29 -1.74
C ILE A 41 6.72 -13.12 -0.97
N ALA A 42 6.48 -14.42 -0.84
CA ALA A 42 7.37 -15.33 -0.15
C ALA A 42 8.73 -15.46 -0.84
N ASP A 43 8.75 -15.58 -2.18
CA ASP A 43 9.96 -15.65 -2.99
C ASP A 43 10.79 -14.36 -2.90
N ALA A 44 10.15 -13.18 -2.99
CA ALA A 44 10.85 -11.90 -2.85
C ALA A 44 11.45 -11.71 -1.45
N ALA A 45 10.72 -12.10 -0.39
CA ALA A 45 11.24 -12.09 0.97
C ALA A 45 12.44 -13.02 1.16
N ASP A 46 12.38 -14.22 0.58
CA ASP A 46 13.50 -15.17 0.65
C ASP A 46 14.74 -14.64 -0.09
N ARG A 47 14.56 -13.98 -1.24
CA ARG A 47 15.63 -13.31 -1.98
C ARG A 47 16.26 -12.17 -1.16
N ALA A 48 15.44 -11.35 -0.51
CA ALA A 48 15.91 -10.27 0.35
C ALA A 48 16.69 -10.81 1.55
N LEU A 49 16.15 -11.82 2.25
CA LEU A 49 16.83 -12.51 3.36
C LEU A 49 18.16 -13.12 2.90
N SER A 50 18.17 -13.82 1.76
CA SER A 50 19.38 -14.43 1.21
C SER A 50 20.45 -13.40 0.88
N ARG A 51 20.06 -12.23 0.34
CA ARG A 51 20.99 -11.13 0.07
C ARG A 51 21.59 -10.59 1.37
N VAL A 52 20.77 -10.29 2.38
CA VAL A 52 21.25 -9.80 3.68
C VAL A 52 22.13 -10.86 4.38
N ARG A 53 21.74 -12.14 4.33
CA ARG A 53 22.53 -13.25 4.90
C ARG A 53 23.86 -13.49 4.19
N SER A 54 23.96 -13.12 2.92
CA SER A 54 25.21 -13.20 2.16
C SER A 54 26.24 -12.15 2.59
N HIS A 55 25.80 -11.06 3.22
CA HIS A 55 26.68 -10.03 3.76
C HIS A 55 27.17 -10.39 5.16
N ARG A 56 28.44 -10.09 5.45
CA ARG A 56 29.00 -10.25 6.80
C ARG A 56 28.75 -8.98 7.61
N PRO A 57 27.99 -9.05 8.70
CA PRO A 57 27.56 -7.83 9.37
C PRO A 57 28.60 -7.22 10.31
N GLY A 58 29.68 -7.93 10.66
CA GLY A 58 30.80 -7.37 11.42
C GLY A 58 30.35 -6.61 12.68
N VAL A 59 30.71 -5.32 12.75
CA VAL A 59 30.33 -4.40 13.84
C VAL A 59 28.84 -3.99 13.82
N HIS A 60 28.13 -4.25 12.73
CA HIS A 60 26.72 -3.97 12.50
C HIS A 60 25.82 -5.22 12.65
N SER A 61 26.26 -6.24 13.39
CA SER A 61 25.50 -7.48 13.64
C SER A 61 24.09 -7.25 14.19
N GLN A 62 23.92 -6.25 15.05
CA GLN A 62 22.61 -5.87 15.58
C GLN A 62 21.68 -5.34 14.49
N ALA A 63 22.18 -4.44 13.62
CA ALA A 63 21.40 -3.92 12.49
C ALA A 63 21.04 -5.02 11.48
N TRP A 64 21.94 -5.98 11.28
CA TRP A 64 21.69 -7.15 10.43
C TRP A 64 20.58 -8.04 10.97
N ALA A 65 20.62 -8.38 12.26
CA ALA A 65 19.57 -9.16 12.88
C ALA A 65 18.22 -8.44 12.83
N GLN A 66 18.21 -7.13 13.08
CA GLN A 66 17.01 -6.29 12.96
C GLN A 66 16.45 -6.31 11.53
N LEU A 67 17.30 -6.22 10.51
CA LEU A 67 16.84 -6.24 9.12
C LEU A 67 16.24 -7.60 8.74
N LEU A 68 16.84 -8.71 9.18
CA LEU A 68 16.30 -10.05 8.96
C LEU A 68 14.93 -10.23 9.63
N ASP A 69 14.78 -9.72 10.85
CA ASP A 69 13.51 -9.74 11.58
C ASP A 69 12.44 -8.93 10.85
N GLN A 70 12.77 -7.71 10.41
CA GLN A 70 11.87 -6.86 9.64
C GLN A 70 11.41 -7.53 8.34
N ILE A 71 12.32 -8.14 7.56
CA ILE A 71 11.95 -8.85 6.33
C ILE A 71 11.02 -10.04 6.64
N THR A 72 11.28 -10.75 7.74
CA THR A 72 10.47 -11.90 8.16
C THR A 72 9.08 -11.46 8.62
N ALA A 73 8.99 -10.36 9.37
CA ALA A 73 7.74 -9.75 9.78
C ALA A 73 6.93 -9.28 8.55
N ALA A 74 7.58 -8.60 7.60
CA ALA A 74 6.98 -8.17 6.34
C ALA A 74 6.40 -9.34 5.55
N LYS A 75 7.18 -10.42 5.39
CA LYS A 75 6.71 -11.65 4.75
C LYS A 75 5.47 -12.20 5.43
N THR A 76 5.48 -12.28 6.76
CA THR A 76 4.37 -12.87 7.52
C THR A 76 3.10 -12.03 7.39
N CYS A 77 3.21 -10.71 7.46
CA CYS A 77 2.08 -9.80 7.25
C CYS A 77 1.52 -9.91 5.83
N LEU A 78 2.38 -9.84 4.80
CA LEU A 78 1.95 -9.77 3.41
C LEU A 78 1.56 -11.13 2.81
N ALA A 79 2.13 -12.24 3.28
CA ALA A 79 1.77 -13.58 2.84
C ALA A 79 0.40 -14.03 3.38
N ASN A 80 -0.07 -13.44 4.48
CA ASN A 80 -1.41 -13.69 5.03
C ASN A 80 -2.42 -12.78 4.34
N ALA A 81 -3.33 -13.37 3.53
CA ALA A 81 -4.33 -12.60 2.78
C ALA A 81 -5.19 -11.67 3.68
N SER A 82 -5.56 -12.12 4.88
CA SER A 82 -6.34 -11.32 5.83
C SER A 82 -5.56 -10.13 6.40
N LEU A 83 -4.30 -10.34 6.82
CA LEU A 83 -3.44 -9.27 7.36
C LEU A 83 -3.06 -8.28 6.26
N ARG A 84 -2.75 -8.79 5.07
CA ARG A 84 -2.50 -7.96 3.90
C ARG A 84 -3.70 -7.08 3.59
N ALA A 85 -4.92 -7.62 3.52
CA ALA A 85 -6.11 -6.84 3.19
C ALA A 85 -6.39 -5.71 4.20
N ASP A 86 -6.12 -5.95 5.49
CA ASP A 86 -6.21 -4.91 6.52
C ASP A 86 -5.13 -3.83 6.34
N TYR A 87 -3.89 -4.25 6.11
CA TYR A 87 -2.76 -3.35 5.82
C TYR A 87 -2.99 -2.52 4.55
N ASP A 88 -3.52 -3.14 3.51
CA ASP A 88 -3.83 -2.53 2.22
C ASP A 88 -4.91 -1.45 2.34
N ARG A 89 -5.95 -1.75 3.13
CA ARG A 89 -7.01 -0.79 3.47
C ARG A 89 -6.45 0.41 4.25
N SER A 90 -5.47 0.20 5.13
CA SER A 90 -4.79 1.28 5.86
C SER A 90 -3.92 2.12 4.92
N LEU A 91 -3.20 1.46 4.00
CA LEU A 91 -2.35 2.10 2.99
C LEU A 91 -3.12 3.01 2.02
N GLY A 92 -4.30 2.58 1.57
CA GLY A 92 -5.16 3.36 0.69
C GLY A 92 -5.65 4.67 1.33
N GLN A 93 -5.83 4.69 2.66
CA GLN A 93 -6.25 5.89 3.39
C GLN A 93 -5.11 6.90 3.59
N ASP A 94 -3.88 6.43 3.78
CA ASP A 94 -2.69 7.29 3.95
C ASP A 94 -2.27 7.97 2.63
N SER A 95 -2.45 7.28 1.49
CA SER A 95 -2.12 7.83 0.16
C SER A 95 -3.04 8.96 -0.33
N TRP A 96 -4.20 9.19 0.30
CA TRP A 96 -5.09 10.31 -0.05
C TRP A 96 -4.66 11.65 0.61
N GLY A 97 -3.67 11.63 1.52
CA GLY A 97 -3.22 12.84 2.22
C GLY A 97 -2.01 13.57 1.61
N GLN A 98 -1.32 12.98 0.63
CA GLN A 98 0.05 13.44 0.28
C GLN A 98 0.20 14.04 -1.12
N ASP A 99 -0.88 14.05 -1.93
CA ASP A 99 -0.95 14.78 -3.19
C ASP A 99 -1.91 15.99 -3.04
N THR A 100 -1.49 17.01 -2.28
CA THR A 100 -2.23 18.28 -2.21
C THR A 100 -1.32 19.51 -2.27
N ALA A 101 -0.20 19.45 -3.01
CA ALA A 101 0.56 20.67 -3.30
C ALA A 101 1.38 20.62 -4.60
N SER A 102 0.77 20.28 -5.75
CA SER A 102 1.14 20.88 -7.03
C SER A 102 0.04 20.72 -8.09
N GLY A 103 -0.90 21.66 -8.03
CA GLY A 103 -1.39 22.43 -9.17
C GLY A 103 -1.61 21.75 -10.53
N LEU A 104 -2.91 21.64 -10.85
CA LEU A 104 -3.53 21.70 -12.18
C LEU A 104 -3.36 20.53 -13.17
N SER A 105 -4.49 19.87 -13.39
CA SER A 105 -5.00 19.36 -14.68
C SER A 105 -4.68 17.90 -15.05
N ALA A 106 -5.61 17.01 -14.73
CA ALA A 106 -6.14 16.07 -15.72
C ALA A 106 -7.56 15.65 -15.36
N ASN A 107 -8.50 16.25 -16.07
CA ASN A 107 -9.89 15.84 -16.22
C ASN A 107 -9.96 14.37 -16.69
N ALA A 108 -10.61 13.50 -15.90
CA ALA A 108 -11.18 12.25 -16.38
C ALA A 108 -12.36 11.81 -15.49
N SER A 109 -13.52 12.40 -15.72
CA SER A 109 -14.78 11.68 -15.48
C SER A 109 -14.85 10.51 -16.46
N PRO A 110 -15.26 9.32 -15.98
CA PRO A 110 -16.14 8.49 -16.79
C PRO A 110 -17.50 8.41 -16.09
N SER A 111 -18.44 9.23 -16.57
CA SER A 111 -19.85 8.90 -16.45
C SER A 111 -20.13 7.64 -17.28
N PRO A 112 -20.92 6.71 -16.76
CA PRO A 112 -21.91 6.03 -17.59
C PRO A 112 -23.30 6.53 -17.17
N GLN A 113 -23.76 7.59 -17.84
CA GLN A 113 -25.20 7.78 -18.03
C GLN A 113 -25.62 6.92 -19.22
N PRO A 114 -26.62 6.03 -19.08
CA PRO A 114 -27.48 5.69 -20.20
C PRO A 114 -28.64 6.70 -20.24
N ASP A 115 -28.64 7.54 -21.27
CA ASP A 115 -29.76 8.41 -21.63
C ASP A 115 -30.94 7.59 -22.22
N THR A 116 -32.07 7.58 -21.49
CA THR A 116 -33.49 7.70 -21.95
C THR A 116 -34.16 6.55 -22.78
N PRO A 117 -35.52 6.38 -22.80
CA PRO A 117 -36.59 7.39 -22.58
C PRO A 117 -37.86 6.98 -21.78
N THR A 118 -38.54 8.03 -21.25
CA THR A 118 -40.00 8.25 -21.15
C THR A 118 -40.96 7.09 -20.84
N ALA A 119 -41.56 7.09 -19.64
CA ALA A 119 -43.03 7.05 -19.41
C ALA A 119 -43.39 7.13 -17.90
N VAL A 120 -44.03 8.23 -17.51
CA VAL A 120 -44.80 8.45 -16.26
C VAL A 120 -46.11 7.61 -16.31
N PRO A 121 -46.85 7.27 -15.21
CA PRO A 121 -47.21 8.22 -14.14
C PRO A 121 -47.39 7.71 -12.69
N ASN A 122 -47.24 8.67 -11.77
CA ASN A 122 -47.81 8.73 -10.42
C ASN A 122 -49.15 8.01 -10.27
N SER A 123 -49.29 7.15 -9.25
CA SER A 123 -50.59 6.68 -8.76
C SER A 123 -50.51 6.25 -7.30
N GLU A 124 -50.27 7.18 -6.37
CA GLU A 124 -50.62 6.96 -4.95
C GLU A 124 -51.21 8.24 -4.30
N SER A 125 -52.54 8.20 -4.21
CA SER A 125 -53.39 8.62 -3.07
C SER A 125 -53.52 10.10 -2.66
N PRO A 126 -54.73 10.66 -2.84
CA PRO A 126 -55.36 11.49 -1.81
C PRO A 126 -56.56 10.77 -1.15
N THR A 127 -56.42 10.59 0.16
CA THR A 127 -57.43 10.37 1.21
C THR A 127 -58.88 10.67 0.82
N ASN A 128 -59.74 9.65 0.88
CA ASN A 128 -61.20 9.82 0.86
C ASN A 128 -61.71 10.12 2.28
N GLN A 129 -62.18 11.34 2.52
CA GLN A 129 -63.07 11.63 3.63
C GLN A 129 -64.44 12.02 3.07
N ASN A 130 -65.36 11.08 3.25
CA ASN A 130 -66.81 11.18 3.11
C ASN A 130 -67.39 12.38 3.86
N THR A 131 -68.25 13.22 3.25
CA THR A 131 -69.28 14.03 3.92
C THR A 131 -70.30 14.61 2.91
N THR A 132 -71.58 14.25 3.12
CA THR A 132 -72.86 14.85 2.69
C THR A 132 -73.31 14.72 1.22
#